data_AF-A0A359E2L7-F1
#
_entry.id   AF-A0A359E2L7-F1
#
_cell.length_a   1.000
_cell.length_b   1.000
_cell.length_c   1.000
_cell.angle_alpha   90.00
_cell.angle_beta   90.00
_cell.angle_gamma   90.00
#
_symmetry.space_group_name_H-M   'P 1'
#
loop_
_entity.id
_entity.type
_entity.pdbx_description
1 polymer ?
#
loop_
_entity_poly.entity_id
_entity_poly.type
_entity_poly.pdbx_seq_one_letter_code
_entity_poly.pdbx_strand_id
1 'polypeptide(L)'
;MSRIINKLQIDLLKRHLSPFLFCFFTLMFLLLMQFLILHIDNLIGKDIPILIIAELIATNLAYMVVLAAPMAVLVATLMAYGKFSELK
;
A
#
# COMPACT_ATOMS: atom_id res chain seq x y z
N MET A 1 2.04 -37.21 -12.29
CA MET A 1 1.66 -35.81 -12.58
C MET A 1 0.88 -35.26 -11.39
N SER A 2 1.54 -34.73 -10.34
CA SER A 2 0.97 -33.85 -9.30
C SER A 2 2.01 -33.66 -8.17
N ARG A 3 2.88 -32.65 -8.30
CA ARG A 3 3.66 -32.06 -7.20
C ARG A 3 3.90 -30.59 -7.55
N ILE A 4 2.81 -29.82 -7.67
CA ILE A 4 2.87 -28.43 -8.15
C ILE A 4 3.11 -27.45 -6.97
N ILE A 5 3.00 -27.91 -5.71
CA ILE A 5 3.19 -27.05 -4.53
C ILE A 5 4.22 -27.69 -3.59
N ASN A 6 5.46 -27.20 -3.67
CA ASN A 6 6.54 -27.58 -2.75
C ASN A 6 6.48 -26.71 -1.49
N LYS A 7 6.78 -27.27 -0.30
CA LYS A 7 6.77 -26.53 0.99
C LYS A 7 7.60 -25.25 0.94
N LEU A 8 8.71 -25.27 0.18
CA LEU A 8 9.58 -24.12 -0.05
C LEU A 8 8.87 -22.93 -0.69
N GLN A 9 7.94 -23.15 -1.63
CA GLN A 9 7.20 -22.06 -2.28
C GLN A 9 6.19 -21.41 -1.33
N ILE A 10 5.56 -22.22 -0.47
CA ILE A 10 4.67 -21.74 0.58
C ILE A 10 5.45 -20.93 1.62
N ASP A 11 6.66 -21.37 1.98
CA ASP A 11 7.52 -20.64 2.91
C ASP A 11 8.04 -19.32 2.30
N LEU A 12 8.35 -19.30 1.00
CA LEU A 12 8.71 -18.08 0.27
C LEU A 12 7.54 -17.08 0.27
N LEU A 13 6.32 -17.55 -0.04
CA LEU A 13 5.14 -16.71 -0.10
C LEU A 13 4.77 -16.16 1.29
N LYS A 14 4.88 -16.98 2.35
CA LYS A 14 4.74 -16.52 3.74
C LYS A 14 5.77 -15.46 4.12
N ARG A 15 7.02 -15.63 3.68
CA ARG A 15 8.09 -14.63 3.90
C ARG A 15 7.90 -13.35 3.09
N HIS A 16 7.26 -13.39 1.93
CA HIS A 16 6.89 -12.20 1.14
C HIS A 16 5.68 -11.46 1.71
N LEU A 17 4.73 -12.19 2.30
CA LEU A 17 3.49 -11.61 2.82
C LEU A 17 3.75 -10.66 3.99
N SER A 18 4.73 -10.97 4.85
CA SER A 18 5.11 -10.11 5.99
C SER A 18 5.66 -8.72 5.55
N PRO A 19 6.67 -8.63 4.67
CA PRO A 19 7.10 -7.37 4.05
C PRO A 19 5.98 -6.63 3.33
N PHE A 20 5.12 -7.37 2.60
CA PHE A 20 4.02 -6.79 1.85
C PHE A 20 3.03 -6.06 2.76
N LEU A 21 2.54 -6.70 3.83
CA LEU A 21 1.65 -6.04 4.77
C LEU A 21 2.30 -4.84 5.45
N PHE A 22 3.57 -4.96 5.85
CA PHE A 22 4.28 -3.87 6.53
C PHE A 22 4.44 -2.64 5.61
N CYS A 23 4.89 -2.86 4.36
CA CYS A 23 5.04 -1.81 3.38
C CYS A 23 3.68 -1.23 2.95
N PHE A 24 2.66 -2.05 2.77
CA PHE A 24 1.31 -1.60 2.44
C PHE A 24 0.76 -0.67 3.52
N PHE A 25 0.88 -1.04 4.79
CA PHE A 25 0.40 -0.23 5.91
C PHE A 25 1.18 1.10 6.02
N THR A 26 2.51 1.04 5.87
CA THR A 26 3.37 2.24 5.90
C THR A 26 3.05 3.19 4.74
N LEU A 27 2.88 2.66 3.53
CA LEU A 27 2.53 3.47 2.36
C LEU A 27 1.13 4.05 2.46
N MET A 28 0.15 3.28 2.95
CA MET A 28 -1.20 3.80 3.21
C MET A 28 -1.18 4.97 4.20
N PHE A 29 -0.38 4.87 5.27
CA PHE A 29 -0.23 5.96 6.24
C PHE A 29 0.41 7.20 5.60
N LEU A 30 1.49 7.02 4.82
CA LEU A 30 2.14 8.12 4.11
C LEU A 30 1.22 8.80 3.10
N LEU A 31 0.50 8.03 2.29
CA LEU A 31 -0.45 8.57 1.30
C LEU A 31 -1.59 9.33 1.97
N LEU A 32 -2.09 8.85 3.12
CA LEU A 32 -3.12 9.55 3.88
C LEU A 32 -2.60 10.89 4.41
N MET A 33 -1.37 10.94 4.95
CA MET A 33 -0.74 12.18 5.38
C MET A 33 -0.51 13.14 4.20
N GLN A 34 -0.05 12.62 3.06
CA GLN A 34 0.15 13.38 1.84
C GLN A 34 -1.17 13.96 1.32
N PHE A 35 -2.25 13.18 1.36
CA PHE A 35 -3.59 13.63 0.99
C PHE A 35 -4.08 14.75 1.89
N LEU A 36 -3.91 14.60 3.21
CA LEU A 36 -4.31 15.62 4.17
C LEU A 36 -3.62 16.95 3.86
N ILE A 37 -2.30 16.95 3.69
CA ILE A 37 -1.52 18.16 3.37
C ILE A 37 -1.94 18.75 2.02
N LEU A 38 -2.20 17.93 1.00
CA LEU A 38 -2.56 18.43 -0.33
C LEU A 38 -4.00 18.98 -0.40
N HIS A 39 -4.92 18.45 0.41
CA HIS A 39 -6.33 18.83 0.38
C HIS A 39 -6.71 19.78 1.49
N ILE A 40 -5.87 20.02 2.51
CA ILE A 40 -6.16 20.93 3.63
C ILE A 40 -6.50 22.35 3.14
N ASP A 41 -5.80 22.83 2.11
CA ASP A 41 -6.03 24.16 1.52
C ASP A 41 -7.34 24.22 0.71
N ASN A 42 -7.79 23.08 0.17
CA ASN A 42 -9.06 22.98 -0.56
C ASN A 42 -10.26 22.80 0.39
N LEU A 43 -10.00 22.38 1.63
CA LEU A 43 -10.99 22.12 2.68
C LEU A 43 -11.19 23.36 3.58
N ILE A 44 -10.14 24.15 3.78
CA ILE A 44 -10.16 25.34 4.63
C ILE A 44 -10.46 26.57 3.77
N GLY A 45 -11.65 27.15 3.97
CA GLY A 45 -11.99 28.48 3.43
C GLY A 45 -12.90 28.51 2.21
N LYS A 46 -13.63 27.44 1.91
CA LYS A 46 -14.58 27.38 0.81
C LYS A 46 -15.98 27.04 1.35
N ASP A 47 -17.00 27.83 0.99
CA ASP A 47 -18.43 27.60 1.30
C ASP A 47 -19.01 26.36 0.60
N ILE A 48 -18.26 25.26 0.59
CA ILE A 48 -18.62 24.01 -0.06
C ILE A 48 -19.37 23.16 0.96
N PRO A 49 -20.53 22.60 0.58
CA PRO A 49 -21.30 21.74 1.46
C PRO A 49 -20.46 20.53 1.90
N ILE A 50 -20.46 20.25 3.21
CA ILE A 50 -19.72 19.16 3.87
C ILE A 50 -19.91 17.80 3.17
N LEU A 51 -21.07 17.58 2.52
CA LEU A 51 -21.39 16.35 1.79
C LEU A 51 -20.47 16.12 0.58
N ILE A 52 -20.15 17.16 -0.18
CA ILE A 52 -19.23 17.07 -1.33
C ILE A 52 -17.79 16.84 -0.86
N ILE A 53 -17.43 17.46 0.27
CA ILE A 53 -16.13 17.25 0.92
C ILE A 53 -15.96 15.78 1.34
N ALA A 54 -16.98 15.17 1.94
CA ALA A 54 -16.95 13.77 2.34
C ALA A 54 -16.85 12.81 1.14
N GLU A 55 -17.57 13.09 0.05
CA GLU A 55 -17.50 12.31 -1.20
C GLU A 55 -16.12 12.44 -1.86
N LEU A 56 -15.51 13.63 -1.81
CA LEU A 56 -14.14 13.88 -2.29
C LEU A 56 -13.10 13.11 -1.48
N ILE A 57 -13.24 13.08 -0.15
CA ILE A 57 -12.35 12.33 0.75
C ILE A 57 -12.49 10.82 0.50
N ALA A 58 -13.72 10.31 0.43
CA ALA A 58 -13.99 8.89 0.18
C ALA A 58 -13.44 8.43 -1.18
N THR A 59 -13.61 9.26 -2.21
CA THR A 59 -13.10 8.97 -3.57
C THR A 59 -11.57 8.97 -3.60
N ASN A 60 -10.94 9.94 -2.93
CA ASN A 60 -9.47 9.99 -2.84
C ASN A 60 -8.89 8.82 -2.06
N LEU A 61 -9.54 8.39 -0.97
CA LEU A 61 -9.14 7.20 -0.21
C LEU A 61 -9.17 5.94 -1.09
N ALA A 62 -10.18 5.79 -1.94
CA ALA A 62 -10.24 4.68 -2.90
C ALA A 62 -9.06 4.71 -3.88
N TYR A 63 -8.73 5.88 -4.43
CA TYR A 63 -7.56 6.05 -5.31
C TYR A 63 -6.23 5.74 -4.60
N MET A 64 -6.06 6.16 -3.35
CA MET A 64 -4.86 5.87 -2.57
C MET A 64 -4.64 4.38 -2.38
N VAL A 65 -5.69 3.60 -2.10
CA VAL A 65 -5.58 2.14 -1.96
C VAL A 65 -5.15 1.49 -3.28
N VAL A 66 -5.70 1.96 -4.40
CA VAL A 66 -5.35 1.46 -5.74
C VAL A 66 -3.89 1.75 -6.10
N LEU A 67 -3.34 2.89 -5.68
CA LEU A 67 -1.92 3.21 -5.86
C LEU A 67 -1.00 2.51 -4.86
N ALA A 68 -1.41 2.39 -3.60
CA ALA A 68 -0.62 1.77 -2.54
C ALA A 68 -0.36 0.29 -2.83
N ALA A 69 -1.34 -0.42 -3.42
CA ALA A 69 -1.22 -1.84 -3.75
C ALA A 69 -0.01 -2.17 -4.66
N PRO A 70 0.15 -1.61 -5.88
CA PRO A 70 1.29 -1.90 -6.74
C PRO A 70 2.61 -1.42 -6.16
N MET A 71 2.64 -0.27 -5.48
CA MET A 71 3.85 0.25 -4.84
C MET A 71 4.31 -0.68 -3.70
N ALA A 72 3.38 -1.17 -2.88
CA ALA A 72 3.68 -2.12 -1.81
C ALA A 72 4.21 -3.45 -2.36
N VAL A 73 3.66 -3.94 -3.48
CA VAL A 73 4.17 -5.14 -4.16
C VAL A 73 5.62 -4.94 -4.60
N LEU A 74 5.97 -3.80 -5.20
CA LEU A 74 7.35 -3.52 -5.64
C LEU A 74 8.34 -3.50 -4.47
N VAL A 75 7.99 -2.87 -3.36
CA VAL A 75 8.88 -2.81 -2.18
C VAL A 75 8.98 -4.19 -1.52
N ALA A 76 7.88 -4.95 -1.47
CA ALA A 76 7.87 -6.29 -0.90
C ALA A 76 8.70 -7.29 -1.71
N THR A 77 8.66 -7.20 -3.05
CA THR A 77 9.50 -8.04 -3.90
C THR A 77 10.98 -7.67 -3.73
N LEU A 78 11.30 -6.38 -3.70
CA LEU A 78 12.66 -5.91 -3.45
C LEU A 78 13.20 -6.39 -2.10
N MET A 79 12.43 -6.28 -1.02
CA MET A 79 12.86 -6.71 0.31
C MET A 79 13.06 -8.22 0.41
N ALA A 80 12.21 -9.00 -0.26
CA ALA A 80 12.36 -10.44 -0.27
C ALA A 80 13.56 -10.90 -1.10
N TYR A 81 13.75 -10.36 -2.32
CA TYR A 81 14.94 -10.64 -3.12
C TYR A 81 16.22 -10.12 -2.47
N GLY A 82 16.16 -8.99 -1.78
CA GLY A 82 17.28 -8.45 -0.98
C GLY A 82 17.73 -9.43 0.10
N LYS A 83 16.78 -9.98 0.88
CA LYS A 83 17.09 -11.02 1.88
C LYS A 83 17.65 -12.31 1.28
N PHE A 84 17.29 -12.66 0.05
CA PHE A 84 17.91 -13.79 -0.65
C PHE A 84 19.34 -13.47 -1.14
N SER A 85 19.63 -12.22 -1.45
CA SER A 85 20.96 -11.77 -1.85
C SER A 85 21.93 -11.65 -0.66
N GLU A 86 21.43 -11.30 0.53
CA GLU A 86 22.23 -11.20 1.75
C GLU A 86 22.68 -12.57 2.31
N LEU A 87 22.04 -13.66 1.90
CA LEU A 87 22.36 -15.04 2.33
C LEU A 87 23.60 -15.63 1.61
N LYS A 88 24.56 -14.81 1.19
CA LYS A 88 25.80 -15.23 0.52
C LYS A 88 27.03 -15.04 1.39
#